data_AF-A0A2K1PA36-F1
#
_entry.id   AF-A0A2K1PA36-F1
#
_cell.length_a   1.000
_cell.length_b   1.000
_cell.length_c   1.000
_cell.angle_alpha   90.00
_cell.angle_beta   90.00
_cell.angle_gamma   90.00
#
_symmetry.space_group_name_H-M   'P 1'
#
loop_
_entity.id
_entity.type
_entity.pdbx_description
1 polymer ?
#
loop_
_entity_poly.entity_id
_entity_poly.type
_entity_poly.pdbx_seq_one_letter_code
_entity_poly.pdbx_strand_id
1 'polypeptide(L)'
;MSLYGNSSQLYFDFVYSDYMKEHSEFKYLLDLIDMIDWSVVPDFSNKIGRTGYSRRALLKAIFVQKVKGFTVRELIHFLKSNPSFAKCIGFDPIINYVPSEATFSSFKKEFGPSYLDKVIVFTVLKGIKEGIFDTSYLVVDSYPIIFNSFFNNKKSHGKFKDYKEYYRSPLEANFGVKPVSNSKPIYDKYGNPKNAMSYLGYKAHTITFLNVPIFTVVSPASANDKNYAFILLEKVVKYLDLSGFNFLADAAYDSSDL
;
A
#
# COMPACT_ATOMS: atom_id res chain seq x y z
N MET A 1 15.98 -14.40 21.38
CA MET A 1 15.40 -15.40 20.46
C MET A 1 13.97 -14.95 20.15
N SER A 2 13.80 -14.21 19.07
CA SER A 2 12.54 -13.56 18.69
C SER A 2 12.15 -14.06 17.31
N LEU A 3 11.31 -15.10 17.29
CA LEU A 3 10.68 -15.66 16.10
C LEU A 3 9.53 -14.73 15.69
N TYR A 4 9.83 -13.67 14.92
CA TYR A 4 8.80 -13.01 14.13
C TYR A 4 8.58 -13.83 12.86
N GLY A 5 7.30 -14.13 12.61
CA GLY A 5 6.84 -15.10 11.61
C GLY A 5 7.42 -14.85 10.22
N ASN A 6 7.94 -15.94 9.65
CA ASN A 6 8.31 -16.08 8.25
C ASN A 6 7.12 -15.78 7.32
N SER A 7 7.02 -14.54 6.90
CA SER A 7 6.79 -14.22 5.49
C SER A 7 7.99 -13.41 5.05
N SER A 8 9.13 -14.08 4.86
CA SER A 8 10.32 -13.47 4.28
C SER A 8 9.96 -13.05 2.85
N GLN A 9 9.78 -11.75 2.68
CA GLN A 9 9.66 -11.12 1.38
C GLN A 9 11.06 -11.12 0.78
N LEU A 10 11.51 -12.30 0.33
CA LEU A 10 12.88 -12.70 0.00
C LEU A 10 13.61 -11.84 -1.05
N TYR A 11 12.98 -10.80 -1.58
CA TYR A 11 13.44 -10.18 -2.83
C TYR A 11 14.49 -9.07 -2.65
N PHE A 12 14.66 -8.50 -1.45
CA PHE A 12 15.70 -7.47 -1.21
C PHE A 12 16.34 -7.49 0.20
N ASP A 13 16.04 -8.49 1.03
CA ASP A 13 16.59 -8.57 2.39
C ASP A 13 18.12 -8.62 2.40
N PHE A 14 18.74 -9.19 1.36
CA PHE A 14 20.19 -9.19 1.19
C PHE A 14 20.74 -7.79 0.88
N VAL A 15 20.11 -7.04 -0.03
CA VAL A 15 20.51 -5.65 -0.36
C VAL A 15 20.38 -4.76 0.88
N TYR A 16 19.29 -4.92 1.62
CA TYR A 16 19.09 -4.23 2.88
C TYR A 16 20.17 -4.61 3.89
N SER A 17 20.44 -5.92 4.07
CA SER A 17 21.44 -6.40 5.02
C SER A 17 22.84 -5.91 4.68
N ASP A 18 23.22 -5.91 3.40
CA ASP A 18 24.52 -5.43 2.93
C ASP A 18 24.64 -3.91 3.11
N TYR A 19 23.61 -3.15 2.74
CA TYR A 19 23.57 -1.71 2.97
C TYR A 19 23.72 -1.37 4.47
N MET A 20 23.08 -2.13 5.35
CA MET A 20 23.14 -1.92 6.80
C MET A 20 24.47 -2.30 7.44
N LYS A 21 25.39 -2.99 6.72
CA LYS A 21 26.76 -3.21 7.21
C LYS A 21 27.57 -1.92 7.22
N GLU A 22 27.28 -1.01 6.30
CA GLU A 22 28.07 0.21 6.07
C GLU A 22 27.33 1.48 6.50
N HIS A 23 26.01 1.41 6.66
CA HIS A 23 25.17 2.57 6.91
C HIS A 23 24.21 2.37 8.07
N SER A 24 23.84 3.49 8.70
CA SER A 24 22.85 3.49 9.77
C SER A 24 21.43 3.37 9.23
N GLU A 25 20.51 2.93 10.08
CA GLU A 25 19.09 2.89 9.74
C GLU A 25 18.53 4.27 9.34
N PHE A 26 19.02 5.36 9.96
CA PHE A 26 18.60 6.71 9.57
C PHE A 26 19.09 7.09 8.20
N LYS A 27 20.32 6.71 7.83
CA LYS A 27 20.85 6.96 6.49
C LYS A 27 20.01 6.25 5.44
N TYR A 28 19.65 4.99 5.68
CA TYR A 28 18.75 4.23 4.80
C TYR A 28 17.40 4.92 4.60
N LEU A 29 16.73 5.32 5.69
CA LEU A 29 15.43 5.98 5.62
C LEU A 29 15.51 7.32 4.88
N LEU A 30 16.56 8.10 5.11
CA LEU A 30 16.77 9.38 4.42
C LEU A 30 17.05 9.16 2.93
N ASP A 31 17.88 8.18 2.57
CA ASP A 31 18.16 7.86 1.17
C ASP A 31 16.91 7.43 0.42
N LEU A 32 16.07 6.60 1.02
CA LEU A 32 14.77 6.24 0.44
C LEU A 32 13.87 7.47 0.23
N ILE A 33 13.87 8.39 1.20
CA ILE A 33 13.12 9.64 1.08
C ILE A 33 13.69 10.49 -0.06
N ASP A 34 15.01 10.59 -0.19
CA ASP A 34 15.65 11.44 -1.18
C ASP A 34 15.50 10.90 -2.62
N MET A 35 15.17 9.61 -2.80
CA MET A 35 14.82 9.04 -4.10
C MET A 35 13.45 9.50 -4.62
N ILE A 36 12.59 10.04 -3.76
CA ILE A 36 11.23 10.43 -4.11
C ILE A 36 11.14 11.94 -4.35
N ASP A 37 10.54 12.34 -5.46
CA ASP A 37 10.22 13.75 -5.71
C ASP A 37 8.96 14.18 -4.95
N TRP A 38 9.16 14.73 -3.76
CA TRP A 38 8.09 15.26 -2.91
C TRP A 38 7.52 16.60 -3.38
N SER A 39 8.16 17.26 -4.35
CA SER A 39 7.74 18.59 -4.81
C SER A 39 6.36 18.57 -5.46
N VAL A 40 5.97 17.42 -6.02
CA VAL A 40 4.66 17.13 -6.63
C VAL A 40 3.48 17.29 -5.66
N VAL A 41 3.75 17.26 -4.35
CA VAL A 41 2.76 17.48 -3.30
C VAL A 41 2.83 18.95 -2.85
N PRO A 42 1.71 19.71 -2.86
CA PRO A 42 1.71 21.06 -2.32
C PRO A 42 1.95 21.02 -0.81
N ASP A 43 2.85 21.88 -0.33
CA ASP A 43 3.34 21.79 1.04
C ASP A 43 2.32 22.29 2.08
N PHE A 44 1.59 23.35 1.75
CA PHE A 44 0.54 23.91 2.57
C PHE A 44 -0.74 24.08 1.74
N SER A 45 -1.89 23.72 2.30
CA SER A 45 -3.19 23.89 1.66
C SER A 45 -3.79 25.28 1.85
N ASN A 46 -3.32 26.03 2.86
CA ASN A 46 -3.97 27.26 3.30
C ASN A 46 -3.31 28.47 2.63
N LYS A 47 -4.14 29.32 2.02
CA LYS A 47 -3.71 30.63 1.49
C LYS A 47 -3.76 31.74 2.57
N ILE A 48 -4.51 31.55 3.66
CA ILE A 48 -4.74 32.53 4.73
C ILE A 48 -4.84 31.80 6.08
N GLY A 49 -4.26 32.37 7.14
CA GLY A 49 -4.28 31.83 8.51
C GLY A 49 -2.96 31.19 8.95
N ARG A 50 -2.90 30.63 10.18
CA ARG A 50 -1.71 29.94 10.70
C ARG A 50 -1.38 28.73 9.81
N THR A 51 -0.13 28.66 9.36
CA THR A 51 0.42 27.48 8.69
C THR A 51 0.49 26.32 9.68
N GLY A 52 -0.22 25.24 9.36
CA GLY A 52 -0.15 23.98 10.11
C GLY A 52 1.14 23.21 9.81
N TYR A 53 1.10 21.90 10.00
CA TYR A 53 2.20 21.02 9.61
C TYR A 53 2.38 20.98 8.09
N SER A 54 3.63 20.89 7.64
CA SER A 54 3.98 20.62 6.25
C SER A 54 3.33 19.30 5.79
N ARG A 55 2.59 19.34 4.68
CA ARG A 55 1.98 18.15 4.06
C ARG A 55 3.05 17.20 3.55
N ARG A 56 4.19 17.73 3.07
CA ARG A 56 5.34 16.93 2.64
C ARG A 56 5.98 16.21 3.82
N ALA A 57 6.18 16.89 4.95
CA ALA A 57 6.72 16.28 6.17
C ALA A 57 5.78 15.19 6.72
N LEU A 58 4.47 15.45 6.74
CA LEU A 58 3.46 14.45 7.12
C LEU A 58 3.50 13.22 6.20
N LEU A 59 3.64 13.42 4.89
CA LEU A 59 3.73 12.31 3.94
C LEU A 59 5.02 11.51 4.10
N LYS A 60 6.17 12.18 4.25
CA LYS A 60 7.46 11.53 4.55
C LYS A 60 7.40 10.72 5.84
N ALA A 61 6.76 11.24 6.89
CA ALA A 61 6.56 10.52 8.13
C ALA A 61 5.68 9.27 7.96
N ILE A 62 4.61 9.36 7.17
CA ILE A 62 3.77 8.20 6.83
C ILE A 62 4.55 7.20 5.96
N PHE A 63 5.43 7.66 5.07
CA PHE A 63 6.31 6.79 4.32
C PHE A 63 7.23 5.99 5.25
N VAL A 64 7.90 6.66 6.21
CA VAL A 64 8.70 6.00 7.25
C VAL A 64 7.85 5.02 8.06
N GLN A 65 6.62 5.41 8.41
CA GLN A 65 5.67 4.52 9.09
C GLN A 65 5.48 3.20 8.32
N LYS A 66 5.36 3.27 6.99
CA LYS A 66 5.16 2.10 6.14
C LYS A 66 6.42 1.26 5.98
N VAL A 67 7.56 1.89 5.72
CA VAL A 67 8.86 1.19 5.60
C VAL A 67 9.20 0.45 6.90
N LYS A 68 8.92 1.05 8.06
CA LYS A 68 9.21 0.48 9.38
C LYS A 68 8.13 -0.45 9.92
N GLY A 69 6.97 -0.53 9.28
CA GLY A 69 5.82 -1.29 9.79
C GLY A 69 5.23 -0.73 11.10
N PHE A 70 5.42 0.56 11.38
CA PHE A 70 4.98 1.18 12.63
C PHE A 70 3.47 1.41 12.70
N THR A 71 2.91 1.26 13.90
CA THR A 71 1.67 1.93 14.29
C THR A 71 1.86 3.45 14.34
N VAL A 72 0.76 4.21 14.37
CA VAL A 72 0.86 5.69 14.45
C VAL A 72 1.53 6.12 15.77
N ARG A 73 1.31 5.37 16.86
CA ARG A 73 1.95 5.63 18.16
C ARG A 73 3.44 5.42 18.12
N GLU A 74 3.88 4.32 17.52
CA GLU A 74 5.30 4.02 17.35
C GLU A 74 5.98 5.06 16.46
N LEU A 75 5.32 5.52 15.39
CA LEU A 75 5.83 6.63 14.58
C LEU A 75 6.01 7.91 15.42
N ILE A 76 5.00 8.29 16.21
CA ILE A 76 5.07 9.49 17.06
C ILE A 76 6.20 9.36 18.08
N HIS A 77 6.33 8.19 18.72
CA HIS A 77 7.41 7.92 19.66
C HIS A 77 8.77 8.00 18.96
N PHE A 78 8.92 7.35 17.81
CA PHE A 78 10.13 7.37 17.00
C PHE A 78 10.56 8.79 16.62
N LEU A 79 9.63 9.61 16.13
CA LEU A 79 9.93 10.99 15.76
C LEU A 79 10.32 11.84 16.98
N LYS A 80 9.64 11.66 18.12
CA LYS A 80 9.96 12.38 19.36
C LYS A 80 11.35 12.02 19.89
N SER A 81 11.68 10.74 19.88
CA SER A 81 12.96 10.20 20.34
C SER A 81 14.13 10.55 19.41
N ASN A 82 13.85 10.94 18.16
CA ASN A 82 14.87 11.26 17.15
C ASN A 82 14.68 12.66 16.52
N PRO A 83 14.92 13.76 17.27
CA PRO A 83 14.70 15.13 16.78
C PRO A 83 15.47 15.50 15.53
N SER A 84 16.71 15.05 15.41
CA SER A 84 17.53 15.30 14.23
C SER A 84 16.89 14.68 12.97
N PHE A 85 16.38 13.45 13.07
CA PHE A 85 15.69 12.80 11.97
C PHE A 85 14.37 13.49 11.63
N ALA A 86 13.56 13.81 12.63
CA ALA A 86 12.31 14.55 12.45
C ALA A 86 12.55 15.89 11.73
N LYS A 87 13.65 16.58 12.08
CA LYS A 87 14.09 17.80 11.39
C LYS A 87 14.46 17.55 9.93
N CYS A 88 15.23 16.51 9.63
CA CYS A 88 15.61 16.15 8.26
C CYS A 88 14.39 15.89 7.35
N ILE A 89 13.31 15.31 7.88
CA ILE A 89 12.09 15.05 7.09
C ILE A 89 11.13 16.25 7.04
N GLY A 90 11.48 17.39 7.65
CA GLY A 90 10.76 18.66 7.51
C GLY A 90 9.91 19.09 8.71
N PHE A 91 10.04 18.46 9.87
CA PHE A 91 9.44 18.96 11.10
C PHE A 91 10.34 19.96 11.82
N ASP A 92 9.77 20.91 12.55
CA ASP A 92 10.55 21.87 13.32
C ASP A 92 10.54 21.49 14.81
N PRO A 93 11.69 21.16 15.43
CA PRO A 93 11.77 20.73 16.83
C PRO A 93 11.34 21.78 17.85
N ILE A 94 11.27 23.05 17.44
CA ILE A 94 10.86 24.17 18.29
C ILE A 94 9.38 24.47 18.07
N ILE A 95 8.92 24.46 16.81
CA ILE A 95 7.57 24.86 16.42
C ILE A 95 6.86 23.66 15.77
N ASN A 96 5.77 23.18 16.36
CA ASN A 96 5.00 22.06 15.80
C ASN A 96 5.90 20.82 15.55
N TYR A 97 6.55 20.33 16.61
CA TYR A 97 7.56 19.28 16.49
C TYR A 97 7.05 17.94 15.96
N VAL A 98 6.16 17.26 16.69
CA VAL A 98 5.63 15.97 16.24
C VAL A 98 4.11 16.02 16.20
N PRO A 99 3.49 15.73 15.04
CA PRO A 99 2.05 15.72 14.90
C PRO A 99 1.37 14.74 15.85
N SER A 100 0.11 15.05 16.23
CA SER A 100 -0.73 14.14 16.99
C SER A 100 -1.30 13.02 16.12
N GLU A 101 -1.82 11.95 16.74
CA GLU A 101 -2.55 10.89 16.01
C GLU A 101 -3.73 11.46 15.21
N ALA A 102 -4.45 12.44 15.78
CA ALA A 102 -5.56 13.12 15.13
C ALA A 102 -5.09 13.88 13.88
N THR A 103 -3.93 14.55 13.94
CA THR A 103 -3.35 15.25 12.79
C THR A 103 -3.03 14.29 11.64
N PHE A 104 -2.41 13.14 11.93
CA PHE A 104 -2.16 12.11 10.92
C PHE A 104 -3.46 11.53 10.35
N SER A 105 -4.48 11.33 11.19
CA SER A 105 -5.79 10.83 10.77
C SER A 105 -6.50 11.80 9.82
N SER A 106 -6.56 13.09 10.17
CA SER A 106 -7.14 14.13 9.31
C SER A 106 -6.37 14.24 8.00
N PHE A 107 -5.04 14.26 8.04
CA PHE A 107 -4.22 14.29 6.82
C PHE A 107 -4.54 13.12 5.88
N LYS A 108 -4.64 11.89 6.40
CA LYS A 108 -4.97 10.71 5.57
C LYS A 108 -6.34 10.80 4.92
N LYS A 109 -7.32 11.44 5.57
CA LYS A 109 -8.67 11.66 5.02
C LYS A 109 -8.70 12.75 3.94
N GLU A 110 -7.89 13.79 4.11
CA GLU A 110 -7.83 14.95 3.22
C GLU A 110 -6.81 14.80 2.09
N PHE A 111 -5.95 13.77 2.14
CA PHE A 111 -4.90 13.58 1.15
C PHE A 111 -5.50 13.07 -0.18
N GLY A 112 -5.36 13.88 -1.24
CA GLY A 112 -5.80 13.50 -2.57
C GLY A 112 -4.98 12.33 -3.12
N PRO A 113 -5.59 11.16 -3.44
CA PRO A 113 -4.86 10.00 -3.94
C PRO A 113 -4.07 10.25 -5.24
N SER A 114 -4.53 11.20 -6.07
CA SER A 114 -3.85 11.59 -7.31
C SER A 114 -2.43 12.12 -7.10
N TYR A 115 -2.09 12.63 -5.91
CA TYR A 115 -0.72 13.01 -5.58
C TYR A 115 0.18 11.78 -5.36
N LEU A 116 -0.34 10.68 -4.82
CA LEU A 116 0.41 9.42 -4.72
C LEU A 116 0.68 8.85 -6.11
N ASP A 117 -0.32 8.88 -7.00
CA ASP A 117 -0.14 8.44 -8.39
C ASP A 117 1.00 9.21 -9.06
N LYS A 118 1.08 10.54 -8.88
CA LYS A 118 2.18 11.34 -9.41
C LYS A 118 3.53 10.92 -8.81
N VAL A 119 3.63 10.83 -7.49
CA VAL A 119 4.86 10.39 -6.81
C VAL A 119 5.35 9.06 -7.39
N ILE A 120 4.45 8.09 -7.52
CA ILE A 120 4.78 6.76 -8.07
C ILE A 120 5.24 6.88 -9.52
N VAL A 121 4.51 7.59 -10.38
CA VAL A 121 4.86 7.77 -11.80
C VAL A 121 6.26 8.37 -11.96
N PHE A 122 6.57 9.45 -11.23
CA PHE A 122 7.88 10.09 -11.33
C PHE A 122 9.01 9.17 -10.85
N THR A 123 8.81 8.44 -9.75
CA THR A 123 9.79 7.46 -9.27
C THR A 123 9.99 6.32 -10.26
N VAL A 124 8.91 5.81 -10.85
CA VAL A 124 8.97 4.73 -11.85
C VAL A 124 9.69 5.18 -13.12
N LEU A 125 9.33 6.34 -13.66
CA LEU A 125 9.97 6.90 -14.85
C LEU A 125 11.47 7.14 -14.64
N LYS A 126 11.87 7.60 -13.45
CA LYS A 126 13.28 7.74 -13.09
C LYS A 126 14.00 6.39 -13.16
N GLY A 127 13.42 5.34 -12.55
CA GLY A 127 14.01 4.00 -12.57
C GLY A 127 14.10 3.38 -13.98
N ILE A 128 13.12 3.63 -14.86
CA ILE A 128 13.18 3.23 -16.26
C ILE A 128 14.34 3.95 -16.97
N LYS A 129 14.44 5.27 -16.81
CA LYS A 129 15.50 6.09 -17.42
C LYS A 129 16.91 5.67 -16.97
N GLU A 130 17.04 5.28 -15.71
CA GLU A 130 18.31 4.80 -15.14
C GLU A 130 18.60 3.33 -15.49
N GLY A 131 17.70 2.65 -16.21
CA GLY A 131 17.88 1.25 -16.62
C GLY A 131 17.72 0.25 -15.47
N ILE A 132 17.11 0.67 -14.35
CA ILE A 132 16.88 -0.17 -13.16
C ILE A 132 15.68 -1.10 -13.39
N PHE A 133 14.66 -0.61 -14.10
CA PHE A 133 13.44 -1.37 -14.37
C PHE A 133 13.42 -1.89 -15.81
N ASP A 134 13.25 -3.20 -15.94
CA ASP A 134 12.95 -3.85 -17.21
C ASP A 134 11.46 -3.68 -17.53
N THR A 135 11.18 -3.02 -18.65
CA THR A 135 9.83 -2.73 -19.12
C THR A 135 9.28 -3.80 -20.08
N SER A 136 10.06 -4.86 -20.36
CA SER A 136 9.71 -5.90 -21.33
C SER A 136 8.53 -6.77 -20.89
N TYR A 137 8.26 -6.86 -19.58
CA TYR A 137 7.21 -7.68 -19.01
C TYR A 137 6.36 -6.88 -18.03
N LEU A 138 5.06 -6.86 -18.30
CA LEU A 138 4.04 -6.41 -17.35
C LEU A 138 3.32 -7.62 -16.79
N VAL A 139 3.28 -7.72 -15.47
CA VAL A 139 2.55 -8.78 -14.77
C VAL A 139 1.37 -8.16 -14.04
N VAL A 140 0.19 -8.76 -14.16
CA VAL A 140 -0.97 -8.39 -13.34
C VAL A 140 -1.35 -9.53 -12.41
N ASP A 141 -1.64 -9.18 -11.17
CA ASP A 141 -2.19 -10.10 -10.19
C ASP A 141 -3.16 -9.37 -9.25
N SER A 142 -4.05 -10.10 -8.60
CA SER A 142 -4.91 -9.57 -7.54
C SER A 142 -4.66 -10.25 -6.20
N TYR A 143 -4.82 -9.50 -5.11
CA TYR A 143 -4.80 -10.09 -3.78
C TYR A 143 -5.95 -9.56 -2.91
N PRO A 144 -6.46 -10.40 -1.98
CA PRO A 144 -7.60 -10.05 -1.15
C PRO A 144 -7.21 -9.07 -0.04
N ILE A 145 -7.99 -8.00 0.12
CA ILE A 145 -7.91 -7.09 1.26
C ILE A 145 -9.11 -7.37 2.16
N ILE A 146 -8.84 -8.03 3.29
CA ILE A 146 -9.87 -8.43 4.25
C ILE A 146 -10.30 -7.20 5.04
N PHE A 147 -11.60 -6.88 4.99
CA PHE A 147 -12.15 -5.80 5.78
C PHE A 147 -12.20 -6.21 7.26
N ASN A 148 -11.75 -5.36 8.18
CA ASN A 148 -11.84 -5.68 9.61
C ASN A 148 -13.31 -5.56 10.06
N SER A 149 -14.04 -6.66 9.99
CA SER A 149 -15.47 -6.71 10.18
C SER A 149 -15.91 -7.89 11.02
N PHE A 150 -17.09 -7.74 11.62
CA PHE A 150 -17.83 -8.82 12.29
C PHE A 150 -17.94 -10.07 11.39
N PHE A 151 -18.17 -9.89 10.08
CA PHE A 151 -18.38 -10.97 9.12
C PHE A 151 -17.12 -11.78 8.79
N ASN A 152 -15.94 -11.24 9.05
CA ASN A 152 -14.67 -11.95 8.85
C ASN A 152 -14.14 -12.61 10.12
N ASN A 153 -14.81 -12.41 11.27
CA ASN A 153 -14.39 -12.98 12.54
C ASN A 153 -15.22 -14.23 12.87
N LYS A 154 -14.58 -15.40 12.91
CA LYS A 154 -15.24 -16.67 13.24
C LYS A 154 -15.80 -16.72 14.68
N LYS A 155 -15.30 -15.87 15.58
CA LYS A 155 -15.76 -15.77 16.98
C LYS A 155 -16.91 -14.79 17.17
N SER A 156 -17.29 -14.10 16.11
CA SER A 156 -18.37 -13.13 16.15
C SER A 156 -19.72 -13.85 16.12
N HIS A 157 -20.43 -13.84 17.24
CA HIS A 157 -21.79 -14.34 17.35
C HIS A 157 -22.76 -13.18 17.14
N GLY A 158 -23.60 -13.25 16.12
CA GLY A 158 -24.52 -12.16 15.80
C GLY A 158 -25.56 -12.61 14.79
N LYS A 159 -26.65 -11.85 14.74
CA LYS A 159 -27.87 -12.22 14.01
C LYS A 159 -27.90 -11.69 12.57
N PHE A 160 -26.98 -10.80 12.22
CA PHE A 160 -26.94 -10.14 10.91
C PHE A 160 -26.44 -11.12 9.85
N LYS A 161 -27.24 -11.26 8.78
CA LYS A 161 -26.88 -12.12 7.64
C LYS A 161 -26.18 -11.34 6.54
N ASP A 162 -26.48 -10.05 6.42
CA ASP A 162 -25.90 -9.15 5.43
C ASP A 162 -25.16 -7.99 6.12
N TYR A 163 -24.00 -7.62 5.58
CA TYR A 163 -23.23 -6.48 6.06
C TYR A 163 -23.97 -5.15 5.91
N LYS A 164 -24.89 -5.05 4.94
CA LYS A 164 -25.75 -3.89 4.74
C LYS A 164 -26.74 -3.68 5.89
N GLU A 165 -27.09 -4.73 6.63
CA GLU A 165 -27.90 -4.62 7.85
C GLU A 165 -27.09 -4.09 9.03
N TYR A 166 -25.78 -4.35 9.04
CA TYR A 166 -24.89 -4.02 10.15
C TYR A 166 -24.28 -2.61 10.02
N TYR A 167 -23.83 -2.24 8.83
CA TYR A 167 -23.20 -0.94 8.58
C TYR A 167 -24.23 0.08 8.10
N ARG A 168 -24.38 1.18 8.86
CA ARG A 168 -25.32 2.28 8.54
C ARG A 168 -24.88 3.15 7.36
N SER A 169 -23.58 3.17 7.06
CA SER A 169 -23.01 3.91 5.94
C SER A 169 -22.80 2.99 4.74
N PRO A 170 -22.98 3.49 3.50
CA PRO A 170 -22.70 2.71 2.32
C PRO A 170 -21.25 2.24 2.35
N LEU A 171 -21.07 0.93 2.26
CA LEU A 171 -19.78 0.27 2.23
C LEU A 171 -19.57 -0.26 0.81
N GLU A 172 -18.48 0.17 0.16
CA GLU A 172 -18.09 -0.33 -1.17
C GLU A 172 -17.57 -1.78 -1.11
N ALA A 173 -17.07 -2.22 0.05
CA ALA A 173 -16.66 -3.59 0.27
C ALA A 173 -17.84 -4.56 0.06
N ASN A 174 -17.53 -5.74 -0.48
CA ASN A 174 -18.51 -6.79 -0.73
C ASN A 174 -17.91 -8.17 -0.42
N PHE A 175 -18.74 -9.20 -0.40
CA PHE A 175 -18.26 -10.57 -0.25
C PHE A 175 -17.53 -11.04 -1.51
N GLY A 176 -16.33 -11.57 -1.31
CA GLY A 176 -15.57 -12.29 -2.33
C GLY A 176 -15.13 -13.65 -1.80
N VAL A 177 -14.42 -14.39 -2.64
CA VAL A 177 -13.88 -15.71 -2.34
C VAL A 177 -12.37 -15.66 -2.54
N LYS A 178 -11.63 -16.28 -1.63
CA LYS A 178 -10.18 -16.47 -1.78
C LYS A 178 -9.78 -17.92 -1.51
N PRO A 179 -8.70 -18.41 -2.12
CA PRO A 179 -8.17 -19.72 -1.80
C PRO A 179 -7.73 -19.82 -0.34
N VAL A 180 -7.85 -21.02 0.23
CA VAL A 180 -7.32 -21.33 1.56
C VAL A 180 -5.89 -21.82 1.41
N SER A 181 -4.96 -21.20 2.14
CA SER A 181 -3.56 -21.63 2.12
C SER A 181 -3.40 -23.02 2.74
N ASN A 182 -2.60 -23.87 2.10
CA ASN A 182 -2.20 -25.17 2.64
C ASN A 182 -1.49 -25.06 3.99
N SER A 183 -0.85 -23.92 4.29
CA SER A 183 -0.18 -23.69 5.58
C SER A 183 -1.14 -23.38 6.74
N LYS A 184 -2.39 -23.00 6.44
CA LYS A 184 -3.43 -22.71 7.43
C LYS A 184 -4.75 -23.33 6.94
N PRO A 185 -4.85 -24.67 6.96
CA PRO A 185 -6.03 -25.35 6.45
C PRO A 185 -7.27 -24.94 7.25
N ILE A 186 -8.38 -24.78 6.54
CA ILE A 186 -9.69 -24.51 7.13
C ILE A 186 -10.56 -25.71 6.81
N TYR A 187 -11.23 -26.24 7.82
CA TYR A 187 -12.12 -27.39 7.68
C TYR A 187 -13.58 -26.95 7.75
N ASP A 188 -14.47 -27.70 7.10
CA ASP A 188 -15.90 -27.58 7.27
C ASP A 188 -16.38 -28.22 8.59
N LYS A 189 -17.69 -28.19 8.85
CA LYS A 189 -18.29 -28.76 10.06
C LYS A 189 -18.21 -30.29 10.14
N TYR A 190 -17.85 -30.96 9.05
CA TYR A 190 -17.70 -32.41 8.94
C TYR A 190 -16.22 -32.84 8.96
N GLY A 191 -15.28 -31.89 9.08
CA GLY A 191 -13.85 -32.16 9.09
C GLY A 191 -13.20 -32.26 7.71
N ASN A 192 -13.89 -31.86 6.63
CA ASN A 192 -13.31 -31.85 5.29
C ASN A 192 -12.55 -30.54 5.02
N PRO A 193 -11.38 -30.58 4.36
CA PRO A 193 -10.63 -29.36 4.03
C PRO A 193 -11.40 -28.51 3.01
N LYS A 194 -11.43 -27.21 3.26
CA LYS A 194 -11.97 -26.21 2.35
C LYS A 194 -10.86 -25.67 1.46
N ASN A 195 -11.11 -25.65 0.15
CA ASN A 195 -10.17 -25.09 -0.83
C ASN A 195 -10.32 -23.57 -0.96
N ALA A 196 -11.46 -23.02 -0.52
CA ALA A 196 -11.74 -21.59 -0.58
C ALA A 196 -12.56 -21.11 0.64
N MET A 197 -12.42 -19.82 0.95
CA MET A 197 -13.17 -19.14 2.00
C MET A 197 -13.75 -17.84 1.49
N SER A 198 -14.98 -17.55 1.90
CA SER A 198 -15.60 -16.24 1.68
C SER A 198 -15.02 -15.22 2.65
N TYR A 199 -14.91 -13.97 2.21
CA TYR A 199 -14.53 -12.83 3.04
C TYR A 199 -15.26 -11.58 2.59
N LEU A 200 -15.61 -10.70 3.52
CA LEU A 200 -16.09 -9.35 3.21
C LEU A 200 -14.87 -8.44 3.00
N GLY A 201 -14.79 -7.73 1.90
CA GLY A 201 -13.72 -6.76 1.69
C GLY A 201 -13.54 -6.32 0.25
N TYR A 202 -12.27 -6.18 -0.12
CA TYR A 202 -11.83 -5.66 -1.40
C TYR A 202 -10.85 -6.62 -2.09
N LYS A 203 -10.56 -6.36 -3.35
CA LYS A 203 -9.39 -6.88 -4.06
C LYS A 203 -8.50 -5.71 -4.47
N ALA A 204 -7.20 -5.87 -4.33
CA ALA A 204 -6.22 -4.97 -4.93
C ALA A 204 -5.67 -5.66 -6.18
N HIS A 205 -5.90 -5.06 -7.34
CA HIS A 205 -5.33 -5.48 -8.60
C HIS A 205 -4.08 -4.64 -8.84
N THR A 206 -2.94 -5.29 -9.01
CA THR A 206 -1.66 -4.60 -9.14
C THR A 206 -0.98 -5.02 -10.44
N ILE A 207 -0.53 -4.03 -11.21
CA ILE A 207 0.36 -4.25 -12.36
C ILE A 207 1.80 -3.94 -11.94
N THR A 208 2.74 -4.80 -12.35
CA THR A 208 4.14 -4.77 -11.93
C THR A 208 5.09 -4.90 -13.10
N PHE A 209 6.30 -4.37 -12.97
CA PHE A 209 7.46 -4.81 -13.76
C PHE A 209 8.09 -5.99 -13.04
N LEU A 210 7.71 -7.21 -13.41
CA LEU A 210 8.07 -8.44 -12.68
C LEU A 210 7.79 -8.29 -11.17
N ASN A 211 8.78 -7.87 -10.40
CA ASN A 211 8.76 -7.79 -8.94
C ASN A 211 8.48 -6.37 -8.41
N VAL A 212 8.38 -5.35 -9.26
CA VAL A 212 8.23 -3.94 -8.86
C VAL A 212 6.79 -3.47 -9.10
N PRO A 213 6.00 -3.18 -8.06
CA PRO A 213 4.63 -2.71 -8.23
C PRO A 213 4.59 -1.29 -8.81
N ILE A 214 3.76 -1.10 -9.83
CA ILE A 214 3.61 0.16 -10.55
C ILE A 214 2.30 0.83 -10.13
N PHE A 215 1.17 0.21 -10.46
CA PHE A 215 -0.15 0.75 -10.15
C PHE A 215 -1.00 -0.30 -9.46
N THR A 216 -1.78 0.15 -8.49
CA THR A 216 -2.79 -0.66 -7.83
C THR A 216 -4.14 0.01 -7.94
N VAL A 217 -5.17 -0.77 -8.29
CA VAL A 217 -6.58 -0.36 -8.25
C VAL A 217 -7.29 -1.25 -7.27
N VAL A 218 -8.11 -0.64 -6.40
CA VAL A 218 -8.88 -1.36 -5.40
C VAL A 218 -10.32 -1.48 -5.88
N SER A 219 -10.86 -2.69 -5.78
CA SER A 219 -12.23 -3.04 -6.17
C SER A 219 -12.98 -3.72 -5.03
N PRO A 220 -14.32 -3.74 -5.02
CA PRO A 220 -15.08 -4.64 -4.16
C PRO A 220 -14.66 -6.09 -4.40
N ALA A 221 -14.61 -6.92 -3.35
CA ALA A 221 -14.11 -8.29 -3.51
C ALA A 221 -14.94 -9.18 -4.46
N SER A 222 -16.18 -8.79 -4.76
CA SER A 222 -17.06 -9.45 -5.72
C SER A 222 -16.75 -9.12 -7.18
N ALA A 223 -15.92 -8.11 -7.45
CA ALA A 223 -15.66 -7.63 -8.80
C ALA A 223 -14.77 -8.63 -9.58
N ASN A 224 -15.00 -8.77 -10.89
CA ASN A 224 -14.23 -9.70 -11.71
C ASN A 224 -12.85 -9.10 -12.07
N ASP A 225 -11.79 -9.90 -12.00
CA ASP A 225 -10.40 -9.48 -12.20
C ASP A 225 -10.17 -8.90 -13.60
N LYS A 226 -10.74 -9.52 -14.65
CA LYS A 226 -10.62 -9.04 -16.03
C LYS A 226 -11.02 -7.58 -16.24
N ASN A 227 -11.97 -7.06 -15.45
CA ASN A 227 -12.45 -5.68 -15.57
C ASN A 227 -11.39 -4.65 -15.16
N TYR A 228 -10.33 -5.07 -14.45
CA TYR A 228 -9.30 -4.18 -13.91
C TYR A 228 -7.95 -4.28 -14.63
N ALA A 229 -7.73 -5.32 -15.45
CA ALA A 229 -6.53 -5.40 -16.29
C ALA A 229 -6.45 -4.22 -17.27
N PHE A 230 -7.54 -3.90 -17.98
CA PHE A 230 -7.58 -2.73 -18.87
C PHE A 230 -7.31 -1.42 -18.16
N ILE A 231 -7.96 -1.20 -17.02
CA ILE A 231 -7.80 0.03 -16.23
C ILE A 231 -6.32 0.21 -15.85
N LEU A 232 -5.62 -0.88 -15.50
CA LEU A 232 -4.21 -0.84 -15.17
C LEU A 232 -3.32 -0.62 -16.41
N LEU A 233 -3.61 -1.28 -17.53
CA LEU A 233 -2.88 -1.10 -18.79
C LEU A 233 -3.04 0.33 -19.34
N GLU A 234 -4.25 0.89 -19.31
CA GLU A 234 -4.50 2.28 -19.68
C GLU A 234 -3.68 3.24 -18.82
N LYS A 235 -3.55 2.99 -17.52
CA LYS A 235 -2.66 3.78 -16.65
C LYS A 235 -1.20 3.66 -17.08
N VAL A 236 -0.73 2.47 -17.42
CA VAL A 236 0.66 2.25 -17.89
C VAL A 236 0.92 3.01 -19.18
N VAL A 237 0.10 2.83 -20.21
CA VAL A 237 0.26 3.53 -21.49
C VAL A 237 0.19 5.05 -21.28
N LYS A 238 -0.80 5.53 -20.52
CA LYS A 238 -1.03 6.96 -20.33
C LYS A 238 0.07 7.65 -19.53
N TYR A 239 0.55 7.03 -18.45
CA TYR A 239 1.45 7.70 -17.50
C TYR A 239 2.92 7.34 -17.69
N LEU A 240 3.22 6.19 -18.26
CA LEU A 240 4.60 5.73 -18.46
C LEU A 240 5.03 5.73 -19.93
N ASP A 241 4.11 5.98 -20.87
CA ASP A 241 4.38 6.00 -22.32
C ASP A 241 5.05 4.70 -22.81
N LEU A 242 4.62 3.56 -22.25
CA LEU A 242 5.17 2.26 -22.58
C LEU A 242 4.37 1.57 -23.68
N SER A 243 5.09 0.94 -24.61
CA SER A 243 4.57 0.12 -25.69
C SER A 243 5.49 -1.06 -25.97
N GLY A 244 4.98 -2.11 -26.64
CA GLY A 244 5.79 -3.27 -27.03
C GLY A 244 6.20 -4.20 -25.89
N PHE A 245 5.44 -4.26 -24.81
CA PHE A 245 5.67 -5.15 -23.68
C PHE A 245 4.93 -6.49 -23.85
N ASN A 246 5.44 -7.53 -23.18
CA ASN A 246 4.73 -8.79 -22.99
C ASN A 246 3.84 -8.68 -21.74
N PHE A 247 2.60 -9.14 -21.85
CA PHE A 247 1.65 -9.11 -20.74
C PHE A 247 1.45 -10.52 -20.16
N LEU A 248 1.66 -10.66 -18.85
CA LEU A 248 1.49 -11.90 -18.12
C LEU A 248 0.37 -11.72 -17.10
N ALA A 249 -0.61 -12.62 -17.14
CA ALA A 249 -1.76 -12.61 -16.25
C ALA A 249 -2.20 -14.04 -15.95
N ASP A 250 -2.93 -14.22 -14.85
CA ASP A 250 -3.59 -15.48 -14.57
C ASP A 250 -4.84 -15.69 -15.46
N ALA A 251 -5.42 -16.88 -15.40
CA ALA A 251 -6.63 -17.21 -16.16
C ALA A 251 -7.88 -16.43 -15.69
N ALA A 252 -7.88 -15.80 -14.51
CA ALA A 252 -9.00 -14.98 -14.07
C ALA A 252 -9.06 -13.63 -14.82
N TYR A 253 -7.96 -13.22 -15.44
CA TYR A 253 -7.90 -12.07 -16.34
C TYR A 253 -8.20 -12.40 -17.81
N ASP A 254 -8.48 -13.66 -18.15
CA ASP A 254 -8.80 -14.07 -19.51
C ASP A 254 -10.06 -13.34 -20.03
N SER A 255 -9.89 -12.62 -21.14
CA SER A 255 -10.93 -11.79 -21.75
C SER A 255 -10.66 -11.66 -23.25
N SER A 256 -11.71 -11.74 -24.07
CA SER A 256 -11.62 -11.54 -25.52
C SER A 256 -11.13 -10.16 -25.93
N ASP A 257 -11.26 -9.20 -25.03
CA ASP A 257 -10.95 -7.82 -25.30
C ASP A 257 -9.44 -7.54 -25.19
N LEU A 258 -8.68 -8.42 -24.50
CA LEU A 258 -7.29 -8.26 -24.02
C LEU A 258 -6.28 -8.87 -25.00
#